data_AF-A0A7X2IST6-F1
#
_entry.id   AF-A0A7X2IST6-F1
#
_cell.length_a   1.000
_cell.length_b   1.000
_cell.length_c   1.000
_cell.angle_alpha   90.00
_cell.angle_beta   90.00
_cell.angle_gamma   90.00
#
_symmetry.space_group_name_H-M   'P 1'
#
loop_
_entity.id
_entity.type
_entity.pdbx_description
1 polymer ?
#
loop_
_entity_poly.entity_id
_entity_poly.type
_entity_poly.pdbx_seq_one_letter_code
_entity_poly.pdbx_strand_id
1 'polypeptide(L)'
;MKTDMSIPLCSSPATAPVSYVPTPSAPYRAHRKAAQLTQQPGQPRLGDAAATTPLGARVLIWKQDPSVTELGTRKAFLPGVILAGPRDARIANGAPGIAPVSPNAFGDFILPPDTEQFDAVHTFAVVRQTLTLYQRALAQASGGAPAQLPWQWNSQRNTDPLKVFPHGLPDVMNAYYSRSERALKFGDFVPSGEAGRVFTCRSFDIVAHETGHAVLDGLKPRWLLRRNPPQTGGLHEAFGDLTAIFLALSQLDQAEAVIAQTKADLHDKTFLADMAEQFGLALGRPNGLRNADNDLTLAEAGNEVHALSQVFTGAVYDILADMFAFERSPGLLDDAALLYRTGEYLCGLVLRALMAAPDFGATYAHVASHMMLLAVSDGKPQAYREFIQHRFTVRGVNVAEDPNTLALAADSPLPQDRRSCCGTMNHAEYFELEDVLDEERKALADWCQQHYTARNNT
;
A
#
# COMPACT_ATOMS: atom_id res chain seq x y z
N MET A 1 -68.65 43.60 18.25
CA MET A 1 -67.93 44.89 18.44
C MET A 1 -66.54 44.53 18.92
N LYS A 2 -65.57 44.40 18.00
CA LYS A 2 -64.60 45.44 17.59
C LYS A 2 -63.75 45.97 18.76
N THR A 3 -62.43 45.68 18.65
CA THR A 3 -61.28 46.55 18.96
C THR A 3 -61.06 46.88 20.45
N ASP A 4 -59.86 47.03 21.02
CA ASP A 4 -58.53 47.31 20.50
C ASP A 4 -57.49 46.80 21.53
N MET A 5 -56.32 46.40 21.03
CA MET A 5 -55.15 46.10 21.84
C MET A 5 -54.25 47.35 21.80
N SER A 6 -54.01 47.96 22.96
CA SER A 6 -53.11 49.11 23.11
C SER A 6 -52.15 48.84 24.27
N ILE A 7 -50.85 48.79 23.98
CA ILE A 7 -49.75 48.90 24.94
C ILE A 7 -48.98 50.16 24.52
N PRO A 8 -48.73 51.15 25.40
CA PRO A 8 -47.42 51.26 26.07
C PRO A 8 -47.52 51.91 27.48
N LEU A 9 -46.57 51.88 28.41
CA LEU A 9 -45.15 52.27 28.38
C LEU A 9 -44.42 51.72 29.63
N CYS A 10 -43.22 51.19 29.39
CA CYS A 10 -41.96 51.44 30.09
C CYS A 10 -41.95 51.84 31.59
N SER A 11 -41.30 51.03 32.44
CA SER A 11 -40.12 51.47 33.23
C SER A 11 -39.56 50.31 34.09
N SER A 12 -38.35 49.87 33.76
CA SER A 12 -37.44 49.14 34.67
C SER A 12 -36.65 50.16 35.51
N PRO A 13 -35.82 49.78 36.53
CA PRO A 13 -35.56 48.46 37.11
C PRO A 13 -35.60 48.44 38.66
N ALA A 14 -35.85 47.27 39.26
CA ALA A 14 -35.45 47.01 40.65
C ALA A 14 -34.74 45.66 40.73
N THR A 15 -33.52 45.70 41.23
CA THR A 15 -32.59 44.60 41.50
C THR A 15 -33.26 43.44 42.23
N ALA A 16 -33.26 42.26 41.59
CA ALA A 16 -33.73 41.03 42.22
C ALA A 16 -32.76 40.58 43.33
N PRO A 17 -33.26 40.18 44.51
CA PRO A 17 -32.45 39.73 45.62
C PRO A 17 -31.78 38.38 45.30
N VAL A 18 -30.65 38.15 45.97
CA VAL A 18 -29.88 36.90 46.02
C VAL A 18 -30.81 35.70 45.89
N SER A 19 -30.68 34.94 44.80
CA SER A 19 -31.49 33.74 44.60
C SER A 19 -31.17 32.77 45.73
N TYR A 20 -32.14 32.60 46.61
CA TYR A 20 -32.21 31.45 47.49
C TYR A 20 -32.33 30.24 46.57
N VAL A 21 -31.20 29.66 46.15
CA VAL A 21 -31.21 28.40 45.40
C VAL A 21 -31.79 27.37 46.38
N PRO A 22 -33.04 26.90 46.20
CA PRO A 22 -33.63 25.99 47.15
C PRO A 22 -32.77 24.73 47.16
N THR A 23 -32.42 24.25 48.34
CA THR A 23 -31.78 22.93 48.46
C THR A 23 -32.69 21.94 47.74
N PRO A 24 -32.20 21.20 46.74
CA PRO A 24 -33.08 20.44 45.89
C PRO A 24 -33.86 19.43 46.74
N SER A 25 -35.17 19.34 46.50
CA SER A 25 -36.07 18.47 47.26
C SER A 25 -35.53 17.02 47.24
N ALA A 26 -35.81 16.24 48.30
CA ALA A 26 -35.37 14.84 48.31
C ALA A 26 -35.80 14.04 47.06
N PRO A 27 -37.03 14.25 46.50
CA PRO A 27 -37.43 13.67 45.21
C PRO A 27 -36.57 14.16 44.03
N TYR A 28 -36.25 15.46 43.97
CA TYR A 28 -35.41 16.00 42.90
C TYR A 28 -33.96 15.48 42.98
N ARG A 29 -33.40 15.34 44.19
CA ARG A 29 -32.09 14.70 44.39
C ARG A 29 -32.10 13.24 43.97
N ALA A 30 -33.16 12.50 44.29
CA ALA A 30 -33.32 11.11 43.87
C ALA A 30 -33.44 11.00 42.34
N HIS A 31 -34.25 11.86 41.71
CA HIS A 31 -34.39 11.93 40.25
C HIS A 31 -33.07 12.30 39.56
N ARG A 32 -32.34 13.31 40.05
CA ARG A 32 -31.03 13.70 39.52
C ARG A 32 -29.99 12.58 39.67
N LYS A 33 -30.01 11.84 40.78
CA LYS A 33 -29.11 10.70 41.02
C LYS A 33 -29.47 9.50 40.12
N ALA A 34 -30.76 9.27 39.88
CA ALA A 34 -31.25 8.29 38.92
C ALA A 34 -30.92 8.66 37.46
N ALA A 35 -30.99 9.94 37.11
CA ALA A 35 -30.60 10.45 35.78
C ALA A 35 -29.07 10.47 35.59
N GLN A 36 -28.28 10.70 36.65
CA GLN A 36 -26.82 10.57 36.58
C GLN A 36 -26.37 9.13 36.30
N LEU A 37 -27.12 8.14 36.77
CA LEU A 37 -26.88 6.73 36.48
C LEU A 37 -27.17 6.36 35.01
N THR A 38 -27.98 7.16 34.30
CA THR A 38 -28.25 6.97 32.86
C THR A 38 -27.43 7.89 31.96
N GLN A 39 -26.75 8.91 32.52
CA GLN A 39 -25.95 9.90 31.78
C GLN A 39 -24.44 9.77 31.97
N GLN A 40 -23.96 8.98 32.93
CA GLN A 40 -22.54 8.66 33.02
C GLN A 40 -22.24 7.44 32.15
N PRO A 41 -21.16 7.46 31.34
CA PRO A 41 -20.65 6.24 30.72
C PRO A 41 -20.51 5.19 31.81
N GLY A 42 -21.09 4.00 31.61
CA GLY A 42 -20.95 2.92 32.59
C GLY A 42 -19.48 2.73 32.92
N GLN A 43 -19.17 2.52 34.21
CA GLN A 43 -17.79 2.18 34.59
C GLN A 43 -17.38 0.94 33.78
N PRO A 44 -16.20 0.95 33.13
CA PRO A 44 -15.67 -0.22 32.48
C PRO A 44 -15.71 -1.37 33.47
N ARG A 45 -16.34 -2.49 33.10
CA ARG A 45 -16.30 -3.69 33.93
C ARG A 45 -14.82 -4.07 34.07
N LEU A 46 -14.29 -3.93 35.28
CA LEU A 46 -13.04 -4.59 35.64
C LEU A 46 -13.35 -6.08 35.56
N GLY A 47 -13.03 -6.72 34.44
CA GLY A 47 -13.27 -8.14 34.27
C GLY A 47 -12.47 -8.91 35.32
N ASP A 48 -13.12 -9.80 36.06
CA ASP A 48 -12.48 -10.73 37.02
C ASP A 48 -11.52 -11.74 36.33
N ALA A 49 -11.42 -11.70 35.00
CA ALA A 49 -10.42 -12.41 34.23
C ALA A 49 -9.32 -11.42 33.81
N ALA A 50 -8.07 -11.73 34.13
CA ALA A 50 -6.90 -11.10 33.55
C ALA A 50 -6.84 -11.40 32.05
N ALA A 51 -7.71 -10.77 31.27
CA ALA A 51 -7.60 -10.73 29.82
C ALA A 51 -6.30 -9.98 29.53
N THR A 52 -5.28 -10.70 29.07
CA THR A 52 -4.03 -10.10 28.59
C THR A 52 -4.39 -9.10 27.53
N THR A 53 -4.25 -7.80 27.83
CA THR A 53 -4.48 -6.75 26.84
C THR A 53 -3.56 -7.04 25.65
N PRO A 54 -4.08 -7.12 24.41
CA PRO A 54 -3.26 -7.43 23.26
C PRO A 54 -2.15 -6.38 23.17
N LEU A 55 -0.91 -6.87 23.08
CA LEU A 55 0.27 -6.03 22.92
C LEU A 55 0.20 -5.33 21.57
N GLY A 56 0.33 -4.01 21.56
CA GLY A 56 0.22 -3.20 20.35
C GLY A 56 0.22 -1.71 20.65
N ALA A 57 0.22 -0.92 19.59
CA ALA A 57 0.11 0.54 19.68
C ALA A 57 -0.99 1.05 18.77
N ARG A 58 -1.76 2.04 19.25
CA ARG A 58 -2.62 2.84 18.38
C ARG A 58 -1.78 3.89 17.67
N VAL A 59 -2.07 4.08 16.40
CA VAL A 59 -1.43 5.09 15.54
C VAL A 59 -2.50 5.93 14.85
N LEU A 60 -2.18 7.17 14.51
CA LEU A 60 -3.00 7.98 13.62
C LEU A 60 -2.35 7.98 12.23
N ILE A 61 -3.11 7.66 11.19
CA ILE A 61 -2.63 7.56 9.80
C ILE A 61 -3.59 8.29 8.85
N TRP A 62 -3.08 8.79 7.73
CA TRP A 62 -3.92 9.12 6.56
C TRP A 62 -4.59 7.84 6.06
N LYS A 63 -5.88 7.97 5.67
CA LYS A 63 -6.62 6.81 5.17
C LYS A 63 -6.19 6.45 3.75
N GLN A 64 -6.02 7.48 2.93
CA GLN A 64 -5.53 7.45 1.56
C GLN A 64 -4.63 8.67 1.32
N ASP A 65 -4.24 8.94 0.08
CA ASP A 65 -3.61 10.20 -0.33
C ASP A 65 -4.32 11.44 0.27
N PRO A 66 -3.59 12.44 0.80
CA PRO A 66 -4.20 13.61 1.46
C PRO A 66 -5.15 14.43 0.59
N SER A 67 -5.07 14.32 -0.74
CA SER A 67 -6.01 14.96 -1.66
C SER A 67 -7.40 14.29 -1.69
N VAL A 68 -7.53 13.03 -1.22
CA VAL A 68 -8.81 12.33 -1.03
C VAL A 68 -9.46 12.76 0.29
N THR A 69 -9.83 14.05 0.33
CA THR A 69 -10.21 14.77 1.57
C THR A 69 -11.42 14.16 2.29
N GLU A 70 -12.31 13.46 1.60
CA GLU A 70 -13.49 12.83 2.19
C GLU A 70 -13.16 11.70 3.18
N LEU A 71 -12.00 11.06 3.01
CA LEU A 71 -11.56 9.96 3.86
C LEU A 71 -10.86 10.47 5.12
N GLY A 72 -9.97 11.45 4.99
CA GLY A 72 -9.24 12.04 6.10
C GLY A 72 -8.29 11.06 6.81
N THR A 73 -8.23 11.11 8.14
CA THR A 73 -7.35 10.25 8.96
C THR A 73 -8.14 9.23 9.77
N ARG A 74 -7.51 8.11 10.11
CA ARG A 74 -8.07 7.09 11.01
C ARG A 74 -7.08 6.71 12.10
N LYS A 75 -7.62 6.25 13.23
CA LYS A 75 -6.82 5.51 14.21
C LYS A 75 -6.75 4.06 13.74
N ALA A 76 -5.55 3.49 13.74
CA ALA A 76 -5.33 2.07 13.51
C ALA A 76 -4.68 1.45 14.75
N PHE A 77 -4.93 0.17 14.99
CA PHE A 77 -4.22 -0.60 16.00
C PHE A 77 -3.20 -1.50 15.30
N LEU A 78 -1.93 -1.37 15.67
CA LEU A 78 -0.85 -2.20 15.16
C LEU A 78 -0.50 -3.25 16.23
N PRO A 79 -0.77 -4.55 15.98
CA PRO A 79 -0.40 -5.61 16.92
C PRO A 79 1.12 -5.77 17.01
N GLY A 80 1.62 -6.12 18.20
CA GLY A 80 3.03 -6.39 18.47
C GLY A 80 3.75 -5.24 19.19
N VAL A 81 5.00 -5.49 19.59
CA VAL A 81 5.83 -4.47 20.25
C VAL A 81 6.29 -3.46 19.22
N ILE A 82 5.98 -2.19 19.46
CA ILE A 82 6.52 -1.05 18.71
C ILE A 82 7.33 -0.20 19.68
N LEU A 83 8.61 0.00 19.38
CA LEU A 83 9.55 0.77 20.16
C LEU A 83 9.66 2.20 19.63
N ALA A 84 10.27 3.10 20.40
CA ALA A 84 10.56 4.47 19.96
C ALA A 84 11.37 4.48 18.65
N GLY A 85 11.02 5.39 17.74
CA GLY A 85 11.50 5.37 16.35
C GLY A 85 10.46 5.94 15.40
N PRO A 86 9.24 5.37 15.30
CA PRO A 86 8.84 4.03 15.70
C PRO A 86 9.65 2.93 15.00
N ARG A 87 9.79 1.77 15.64
CA ARG A 87 10.49 0.61 15.06
C ARG A 87 9.99 -0.71 15.63
N ASP A 88 10.22 -1.78 14.88
CA ASP A 88 10.10 -3.16 15.35
C ASP A 88 11.33 -3.99 14.87
N ALA A 89 11.25 -5.31 14.94
CA ALA A 89 12.35 -6.19 14.50
C ALA A 89 12.60 -6.17 12.98
N ARG A 90 11.67 -5.62 12.19
CA ARG A 90 11.65 -5.68 10.72
C ARG A 90 11.77 -4.32 10.07
N ILE A 91 11.36 -3.26 10.76
CA ILE A 91 11.37 -1.88 10.28
C ILE A 91 12.09 -1.00 11.32
N ALA A 92 13.00 -0.15 10.85
CA ALA A 92 13.65 0.86 11.66
C ALA A 92 13.49 2.25 11.05
N ASN A 93 13.51 3.28 11.89
CA ASN A 93 13.63 4.66 11.44
C ASN A 93 15.01 4.90 10.81
N GLY A 94 15.05 5.58 9.66
CA GLY A 94 16.28 5.99 8.99
C GLY A 94 17.03 7.08 9.75
N ALA A 95 18.36 7.09 9.63
CA ALA A 95 19.23 8.11 10.21
C ALA A 95 20.38 8.48 9.24
N PRO A 96 20.70 9.78 9.04
CA PRO A 96 19.99 10.95 9.57
C PRO A 96 18.56 11.05 9.00
N GLY A 97 17.65 11.71 9.73
CA GLY A 97 16.24 11.79 9.36
C GLY A 97 15.42 12.43 10.49
N ILE A 98 14.10 12.23 10.44
CA ILE A 98 13.19 12.70 11.49
C ILE A 98 13.62 12.13 12.85
N ALA A 99 13.64 12.98 13.88
CA ALA A 99 14.02 12.60 15.22
C ALA A 99 13.15 11.42 15.73
N PRO A 100 13.73 10.44 16.45
CA PRO A 100 12.98 9.28 16.93
C PRO A 100 11.73 9.66 17.73
N VAL A 101 10.57 9.21 17.26
CA VAL A 101 9.29 9.46 17.94
C VAL A 101 9.11 8.45 19.07
N SER A 102 8.75 8.93 20.26
CA SER A 102 8.45 8.06 21.41
C SER A 102 6.93 7.85 21.56
N PRO A 103 6.47 6.67 22.00
CA PRO A 103 5.07 6.47 22.33
C PRO A 103 4.67 7.29 23.56
N ASN A 104 3.37 7.59 23.69
CA ASN A 104 2.81 8.22 24.88
C ASN A 104 2.74 7.24 26.07
N ALA A 105 2.20 7.69 27.21
CA ALA A 105 2.07 6.88 28.43
C ALA A 105 1.24 5.59 28.27
N PHE A 106 0.42 5.48 27.21
CA PHE A 106 -0.37 4.30 26.88
C PHE A 106 0.32 3.37 25.87
N GLY A 107 1.54 3.69 25.44
CA GLY A 107 2.23 2.94 24.38
C GLY A 107 1.80 3.32 22.96
N ASP A 108 1.02 4.41 22.79
CA ASP A 108 0.46 4.81 21.50
C ASP A 108 1.23 5.94 20.82
N PHE A 109 1.15 6.00 19.49
CA PHE A 109 1.69 7.05 18.65
C PHE A 109 0.57 7.86 17.98
N ILE A 110 -0.15 8.66 18.78
CA ILE A 110 -1.21 9.53 18.29
C ILE A 110 -0.68 10.96 18.20
N LEU A 111 -0.34 11.37 16.98
CA LEU A 111 0.25 12.68 16.71
C LEU A 111 -0.63 13.51 15.77
N PRO A 112 -0.58 14.85 15.85
CA PRO A 112 -1.31 15.71 14.93
C PRO A 112 -0.86 15.48 13.48
N PRO A 113 -1.79 15.38 12.51
CA PRO A 113 -1.45 15.35 11.09
C PRO A 113 -0.57 16.53 10.68
N ASP A 114 0.13 16.38 9.55
CA ASP A 114 0.98 17.41 8.95
C ASP A 114 2.19 17.85 9.78
N THR A 115 2.64 16.99 10.71
CA THR A 115 3.88 17.15 11.47
C THR A 115 4.91 16.10 11.06
N GLU A 116 6.21 16.41 11.15
CA GLU A 116 7.28 15.44 10.86
C GLU A 116 7.14 14.15 11.68
N GLN A 117 6.76 14.29 12.95
CA GLN A 117 6.61 13.13 13.83
C GLN A 117 5.40 12.27 13.41
N PHE A 118 4.31 12.90 12.95
CA PHE A 118 3.20 12.18 12.32
C PHE A 118 3.65 11.48 11.05
N ASP A 119 4.42 12.14 10.17
CA ASP A 119 4.92 11.55 8.93
C ASP A 119 5.76 10.28 9.22
N ALA A 120 6.60 10.31 10.25
CA ALA A 120 7.36 9.14 10.71
C ALA A 120 6.47 7.99 11.20
N VAL A 121 5.43 8.30 11.99
CA VAL A 121 4.49 7.29 12.51
C VAL A 121 3.61 6.72 11.42
N HIS A 122 3.07 7.58 10.56
CA HIS A 122 2.21 7.22 9.45
C HIS A 122 2.95 6.30 8.48
N THR A 123 4.14 6.71 8.02
CA THR A 123 4.93 5.91 7.07
C THR A 123 5.28 4.54 7.66
N PHE A 124 5.75 4.49 8.91
CA PHE A 124 6.00 3.21 9.60
C PHE A 124 4.76 2.32 9.66
N ALA A 125 3.61 2.90 10.00
CA ALA A 125 2.36 2.17 10.15
C ALA A 125 1.90 1.57 8.81
N VAL A 126 2.00 2.32 7.71
CA VAL A 126 1.64 1.80 6.37
C VAL A 126 2.58 0.67 5.96
N VAL A 127 3.91 0.83 6.11
CA VAL A 127 4.89 -0.25 5.86
C VAL A 127 4.56 -1.51 6.67
N ARG A 128 4.19 -1.34 7.95
CA ARG A 128 3.82 -2.45 8.84
C ARG A 128 2.51 -3.12 8.43
N GLN A 129 1.53 -2.36 7.99
CA GLN A 129 0.26 -2.87 7.47
C GLN A 129 0.48 -3.65 6.16
N THR A 130 1.34 -3.15 5.25
CA THR A 130 1.73 -3.87 4.03
C THR A 130 2.39 -5.21 4.32
N LEU A 131 3.32 -5.27 5.29
CA LEU A 131 3.90 -6.57 5.67
C LEU A 131 2.84 -7.50 6.27
N THR A 132 1.94 -6.97 7.09
CA THR A 132 0.86 -7.74 7.68
C THR A 132 -0.09 -8.30 6.62
N LEU A 133 -0.41 -7.52 5.58
CA LEU A 133 -1.23 -7.95 4.44
C LEU A 133 -0.65 -9.23 3.81
N TYR A 134 0.61 -9.19 3.39
CA TYR A 134 1.23 -10.32 2.72
C TYR A 134 1.53 -11.50 3.64
N GLN A 135 1.87 -11.25 4.91
CA GLN A 135 2.02 -12.31 5.90
C GLN A 135 0.70 -13.07 6.13
N ARG A 136 -0.43 -12.35 6.16
CA ARG A 136 -1.76 -12.96 6.25
C ARG A 136 -2.10 -13.75 4.99
N ALA A 137 -1.87 -13.18 3.80
CA ALA A 137 -2.12 -13.87 2.53
C ALA A 137 -1.36 -15.21 2.44
N LEU A 138 -0.08 -15.23 2.82
CA LEU A 138 0.73 -16.45 2.86
C LEU A 138 0.34 -17.42 3.97
N ALA A 139 -0.04 -16.91 5.14
CA ALA A 139 -0.51 -17.75 6.24
C ALA A 139 -1.81 -18.47 5.85
N GLN A 140 -2.75 -17.78 5.19
CA GLN A 140 -3.98 -18.39 4.68
C GLN A 140 -3.69 -19.51 3.68
N ALA A 141 -2.76 -19.28 2.76
CA ALA A 141 -2.31 -20.29 1.81
C ALA A 141 -1.61 -21.51 2.45
N SER A 142 -1.05 -21.33 3.65
CA SER A 142 -0.27 -22.35 4.38
C SER A 142 -1.03 -22.98 5.54
N GLY A 143 -2.37 -22.94 5.54
CA GLY A 143 -3.20 -23.54 6.59
C GLY A 143 -3.10 -22.84 7.95
N GLY A 144 -2.76 -21.55 7.98
CA GLY A 144 -2.69 -20.73 9.19
C GLY A 144 -1.31 -20.63 9.84
N ALA A 145 -0.27 -21.25 9.27
CA ALA A 145 1.09 -21.11 9.77
C ALA A 145 1.59 -19.67 9.60
N PRO A 146 2.18 -19.02 10.64
CA PRO A 146 2.74 -17.68 10.50
C PRO A 146 3.80 -17.62 9.39
N ALA A 147 3.53 -16.82 8.36
CA ALA A 147 4.46 -16.65 7.26
C ALA A 147 5.54 -15.60 7.59
N GLN A 148 6.78 -15.91 7.23
CA GLN A 148 7.86 -14.93 7.24
C GLN A 148 8.08 -14.41 5.83
N LEU A 149 8.09 -13.09 5.68
CA LEU A 149 8.53 -12.43 4.44
C LEU A 149 9.99 -12.07 4.63
N PRO A 150 10.97 -12.64 3.91
CA PRO A 150 12.36 -12.18 4.03
C PRO A 150 12.53 -10.81 3.37
N TRP A 151 13.43 -9.99 3.87
CA TRP A 151 14.07 -8.98 3.01
C TRP A 151 15.15 -9.64 2.19
N GLN A 152 15.44 -9.15 0.98
CA GLN A 152 16.41 -9.78 0.08
C GLN A 152 17.79 -9.99 0.76
N TRP A 153 18.22 -9.04 1.58
CA TRP A 153 19.50 -9.11 2.29
C TRP A 153 19.47 -9.99 3.54
N ASN A 154 18.32 -10.53 3.94
CA ASN A 154 18.23 -11.36 5.13
C ASN A 154 18.92 -12.72 4.92
N SER A 155 19.70 -13.13 5.91
CA SER A 155 20.37 -14.43 5.96
C SER A 155 20.51 -14.86 7.42
N GLN A 156 21.08 -16.04 7.66
CA GLN A 156 21.41 -16.48 9.04
C GLN A 156 22.32 -15.49 9.79
N ARG A 157 23.06 -14.65 9.08
CA ARG A 157 24.01 -13.67 9.65
C ARG A 157 23.56 -12.22 9.52
N ASN A 158 22.51 -11.96 8.75
CA ASN A 158 22.00 -10.61 8.52
C ASN A 158 20.50 -10.59 8.77
N THR A 159 20.10 -9.92 9.83
CA THR A 159 18.69 -9.72 10.20
C THR A 159 18.32 -8.24 10.21
N ASP A 160 19.11 -7.42 9.51
CA ASP A 160 18.93 -5.98 9.50
C ASP A 160 17.51 -5.60 9.04
N PRO A 161 16.87 -4.63 9.72
CA PRO A 161 15.56 -4.16 9.34
C PRO A 161 15.62 -3.29 8.08
N LEU A 162 14.47 -3.13 7.43
CA LEU A 162 14.26 -2.10 6.41
C LEU A 162 14.23 -0.73 7.10
N LYS A 163 15.07 0.20 6.63
CA LYS A 163 15.11 1.58 7.13
C LYS A 163 14.08 2.42 6.39
N VAL A 164 13.35 3.27 7.10
CA VAL A 164 12.33 4.13 6.50
C VAL A 164 12.71 5.58 6.70
N PHE A 165 12.82 6.34 5.60
CA PHE A 165 13.14 7.76 5.58
C PHE A 165 11.96 8.54 4.99
N PRO A 166 10.98 8.97 5.81
CA PRO A 166 9.82 9.73 5.33
C PRO A 166 10.20 11.04 4.63
N HIS A 167 11.29 11.68 5.08
CA HIS A 167 11.89 12.88 4.48
C HIS A 167 13.31 12.52 4.00
N GLY A 168 13.39 11.53 3.12
CA GLY A 168 14.66 10.95 2.66
C GLY A 168 15.24 11.61 1.42
N LEU A 169 14.43 12.35 0.66
CA LEU A 169 14.81 12.99 -0.61
C LEU A 169 14.34 14.46 -0.62
N PRO A 170 15.03 15.36 0.09
CA PRO A 170 14.62 16.76 0.17
C PRO A 170 14.61 17.42 -1.21
N ASP A 171 13.51 18.10 -1.53
CA ASP A 171 13.28 18.79 -2.82
C ASP A 171 13.32 17.88 -4.06
N VAL A 172 12.97 16.60 -3.89
CA VAL A 172 12.88 15.63 -4.98
C VAL A 172 11.45 15.14 -5.17
N MET A 173 10.93 15.28 -6.38
CA MET A 173 9.66 14.69 -6.83
C MET A 173 9.83 13.18 -7.08
N ASN A 174 10.06 12.39 -6.03
CA ASN A 174 10.17 10.93 -6.16
C ASN A 174 9.98 10.21 -4.82
N ALA A 175 9.73 8.91 -4.88
CA ALA A 175 9.91 7.95 -3.80
C ALA A 175 10.59 6.70 -4.37
N TYR A 176 11.34 5.96 -3.56
CA TYR A 176 11.90 4.68 -4.00
C TYR A 176 12.27 3.73 -2.87
N TYR A 177 12.27 2.44 -3.19
CA TYR A 177 12.97 1.38 -2.46
C TYR A 177 14.41 1.23 -2.97
N SER A 178 15.35 1.00 -2.06
CA SER A 178 16.74 0.67 -2.38
C SER A 178 17.20 -0.58 -1.62
N ARG A 179 17.61 -1.61 -2.38
CA ARG A 179 18.15 -2.86 -1.83
C ARG A 179 19.50 -2.62 -1.16
N SER A 180 20.44 -1.98 -1.85
CA SER A 180 21.79 -1.69 -1.34
C SER A 180 21.77 -0.86 -0.07
N GLU A 181 20.90 0.14 0.02
CA GLU A 181 20.74 0.96 1.21
C GLU A 181 19.83 0.35 2.29
N ARG A 182 19.10 -0.72 1.94
CA ARG A 182 18.09 -1.38 2.77
C ARG A 182 17.03 -0.40 3.24
N ALA A 183 16.56 0.45 2.32
CA ALA A 183 15.81 1.65 2.68
C ALA A 183 14.60 1.91 1.78
N LEU A 184 13.57 2.50 2.37
CA LEU A 184 12.55 3.28 1.66
C LEU A 184 12.86 4.76 1.86
N LYS A 185 12.85 5.52 0.76
CA LYS A 185 13.12 6.95 0.79
C LYS A 185 12.01 7.70 0.07
N PHE A 186 11.44 8.66 0.78
CA PHE A 186 10.33 9.47 0.31
C PHE A 186 10.80 10.91 0.15
N GLY A 187 10.42 11.53 -0.96
CA GLY A 187 10.73 12.91 -1.25
C GLY A 187 9.59 13.86 -0.92
N ASP A 188 9.93 15.13 -1.02
CA ASP A 188 9.04 16.25 -0.80
C ASP A 188 9.39 17.40 -1.76
N PHE A 189 8.38 18.17 -2.16
CA PHE A 189 8.55 19.23 -3.15
C PHE A 189 7.41 20.24 -3.10
N VAL A 190 7.62 21.41 -3.69
CA VAL A 190 6.58 22.43 -3.87
C VAL A 190 6.11 22.37 -5.33
N PRO A 191 4.84 22.02 -5.61
CA PRO A 191 4.31 22.03 -6.97
C PRO A 191 4.42 23.41 -7.61
N SER A 192 4.58 23.44 -8.94
CA SER A 192 4.73 24.71 -9.67
C SER A 192 3.48 25.58 -9.52
N GLY A 193 3.65 26.79 -8.99
CA GLY A 193 2.54 27.74 -8.79
C GLY A 193 1.73 27.52 -7.49
N GLU A 194 2.13 26.57 -6.65
CA GLU A 194 1.51 26.32 -5.35
C GLU A 194 2.40 26.79 -4.19
N ALA A 195 1.78 27.07 -3.04
CA ALA A 195 2.50 27.41 -1.81
C ALA A 195 2.69 26.21 -0.86
N GLY A 196 1.91 25.14 -1.05
CA GLY A 196 1.94 23.95 -0.22
C GLY A 196 3.06 23.00 -0.62
N ARG A 197 3.81 22.50 0.37
CA ARG A 197 4.76 21.40 0.14
C ARG A 197 4.02 20.07 0.18
N VAL A 198 4.23 19.26 -0.84
CA VAL A 198 3.77 17.87 -0.95
C VAL A 198 4.83 16.95 -0.36
N PHE A 199 4.40 15.98 0.43
CA PHE A 199 5.27 14.96 1.02
C PHE A 199 4.79 13.59 0.58
N THR A 200 5.59 12.90 -0.22
CA THR A 200 5.21 11.59 -0.80
C THR A 200 4.96 10.52 0.27
N CYS A 201 5.60 10.64 1.43
CA CYS A 201 5.40 9.75 2.57
C CYS A 201 4.02 9.87 3.23
N ARG A 202 3.25 10.94 2.95
CA ARG A 202 1.87 11.10 3.45
C ARG A 202 0.85 10.34 2.62
N SER A 203 1.24 9.92 1.42
CA SER A 203 0.37 9.21 0.51
C SER A 203 0.39 7.72 0.83
N PHE A 204 -0.77 7.21 1.24
CA PHE A 204 -0.92 5.82 1.71
C PHE A 204 -0.53 4.81 0.63
N ASP A 205 -0.91 5.10 -0.63
CA ASP A 205 -0.63 4.24 -1.77
C ASP A 205 0.84 4.31 -2.22
N ILE A 206 1.50 5.47 -2.20
CA ILE A 206 2.94 5.59 -2.50
C ILE A 206 3.75 4.79 -1.47
N VAL A 207 3.45 4.93 -0.17
CA VAL A 207 4.16 4.16 0.87
C VAL A 207 3.92 2.66 0.70
N ALA A 208 2.69 2.25 0.36
CA ALA A 208 2.37 0.87 0.08
C ALA A 208 3.12 0.33 -1.16
N HIS A 209 3.15 1.10 -2.25
CA HIS A 209 3.84 0.79 -3.51
C HIS A 209 5.33 0.53 -3.29
N GLU A 210 6.02 1.46 -2.63
CA GLU A 210 7.46 1.32 -2.35
C GLU A 210 7.76 0.15 -1.40
N THR A 211 6.87 -0.09 -0.43
CA THR A 211 6.98 -1.28 0.43
C THR A 211 6.77 -2.57 -0.38
N GLY A 212 5.88 -2.53 -1.38
CA GLY A 212 5.66 -3.61 -2.34
C GLY A 212 6.94 -4.02 -3.05
N HIS A 213 7.73 -3.08 -3.55
CA HIS A 213 9.04 -3.40 -4.13
C HIS A 213 9.96 -4.14 -3.16
N ALA A 214 10.05 -3.69 -1.91
CA ALA A 214 10.88 -4.35 -0.89
C ALA A 214 10.41 -5.78 -0.58
N VAL A 215 9.09 -6.01 -0.56
CA VAL A 215 8.51 -7.34 -0.38
C VAL A 215 8.80 -8.23 -1.58
N LEU A 216 8.54 -7.75 -2.79
CA LEU A 216 8.76 -8.53 -4.01
C LEU A 216 10.25 -8.83 -4.20
N ASP A 217 11.13 -7.91 -3.86
CA ASP A 217 12.57 -8.15 -3.90
C ASP A 217 12.99 -9.30 -2.96
N GLY A 218 12.39 -9.37 -1.76
CA GLY A 218 12.59 -10.49 -0.85
C GLY A 218 12.14 -11.84 -1.42
N LEU A 219 11.09 -11.86 -2.24
CA LEU A 219 10.48 -13.08 -2.80
C LEU A 219 11.06 -13.48 -4.16
N LYS A 220 11.35 -12.51 -5.01
CA LYS A 220 11.80 -12.65 -6.42
C LYS A 220 12.95 -11.67 -6.72
N PRO A 221 14.11 -11.81 -6.06
CA PRO A 221 15.20 -10.84 -6.14
C PRO A 221 15.77 -10.66 -7.55
N ARG A 222 15.70 -11.70 -8.36
CA ARG A 222 16.21 -11.69 -9.73
C ARG A 222 15.34 -10.85 -10.68
N TRP A 223 14.13 -10.45 -10.31
CA TRP A 223 13.26 -9.64 -11.16
C TRP A 223 13.70 -8.18 -11.31
N LEU A 224 14.54 -7.67 -10.40
CA LEU A 224 15.14 -6.33 -10.51
C LEU A 224 16.23 -6.25 -11.59
N LEU A 225 16.83 -7.37 -11.99
CA LEU A 225 17.92 -7.41 -12.96
C LEU A 225 17.48 -6.88 -14.33
N ARG A 226 18.28 -6.00 -14.92
CA ARG A 226 17.98 -5.35 -16.21
C ARG A 226 17.88 -6.31 -17.39
N ARG A 227 18.53 -7.47 -17.31
CA ARG A 227 18.52 -8.50 -18.36
C ARG A 227 17.21 -9.28 -18.44
N ASN A 228 16.27 -9.07 -17.51
CA ASN A 228 14.92 -9.63 -17.67
C ASN A 228 14.17 -8.95 -18.82
N PRO A 229 13.17 -9.61 -19.41
CA PRO A 229 12.30 -9.00 -20.41
C PRO A 229 11.51 -7.81 -19.83
N PRO A 230 11.05 -6.86 -20.67
CA PRO A 230 10.24 -5.71 -20.25
C PRO A 230 9.04 -6.09 -19.36
N GLN A 231 8.36 -7.20 -19.66
CA GLN A 231 7.24 -7.66 -18.85
C GLN A 231 7.65 -8.03 -17.41
N THR A 232 8.86 -8.54 -17.14
CA THR A 232 9.27 -8.77 -15.74
C THR A 232 9.43 -7.44 -14.99
N GLY A 233 9.94 -6.40 -15.66
CA GLY A 233 9.97 -5.05 -15.08
C GLY A 233 8.56 -4.49 -14.86
N GLY A 234 7.67 -4.67 -15.84
CA GLY A 234 6.26 -4.33 -15.70
C GLY A 234 5.55 -5.08 -14.57
N LEU A 235 5.87 -6.37 -14.35
CA LEU A 235 5.38 -7.14 -13.19
C LEU A 235 5.88 -6.56 -11.87
N HIS A 236 7.13 -6.07 -11.82
CA HIS A 236 7.71 -5.48 -10.63
C HIS A 236 6.98 -4.19 -10.23
N GLU A 237 6.74 -3.31 -11.19
CA GLU A 237 5.97 -2.08 -11.01
C GLU A 237 4.49 -2.34 -10.72
N ALA A 238 3.88 -3.31 -11.43
CA ALA A 238 2.48 -3.69 -11.21
C ALA A 238 2.27 -4.26 -9.81
N PHE A 239 3.27 -4.96 -9.25
CA PHE A 239 3.21 -5.40 -7.86
C PHE A 239 3.14 -4.23 -6.88
N GLY A 240 3.87 -3.15 -7.11
CA GLY A 240 3.76 -1.93 -6.31
C GLY A 240 2.34 -1.35 -6.36
N ASP A 241 1.79 -1.14 -7.57
CA ASP A 241 0.43 -0.61 -7.75
C ASP A 241 -0.62 -1.53 -7.09
N LEU A 242 -0.54 -2.83 -7.32
CA LEU A 242 -1.44 -3.81 -6.72
C LEU A 242 -1.27 -3.90 -5.20
N THR A 243 -0.08 -3.66 -4.66
CA THR A 243 0.14 -3.58 -3.21
C THR A 243 -0.72 -2.50 -2.60
N ALA A 244 -0.76 -1.30 -3.21
CA ALA A 244 -1.58 -0.20 -2.74
C ALA A 244 -3.08 -0.51 -2.80
N ILE A 245 -3.55 -1.04 -3.93
CA ILE A 245 -4.96 -1.44 -4.12
C ILE A 245 -5.37 -2.49 -3.07
N PHE A 246 -4.60 -3.57 -2.93
CA PHE A 246 -4.92 -4.63 -1.97
C PHE A 246 -4.79 -4.16 -0.53
N LEU A 247 -3.86 -3.26 -0.23
CA LEU A 247 -3.75 -2.68 1.10
C LEU A 247 -4.98 -1.83 1.42
N ALA A 248 -5.44 -0.98 0.49
CA ALA A 248 -6.67 -0.21 0.65
C ALA A 248 -7.87 -1.14 0.89
N LEU A 249 -8.06 -2.17 0.04
CA LEU A 249 -9.15 -3.15 0.19
C LEU A 249 -9.09 -3.96 1.49
N SER A 250 -7.91 -4.13 2.09
CA SER A 250 -7.75 -4.78 3.39
C SER A 250 -8.18 -3.90 4.58
N GLN A 251 -8.67 -2.68 4.32
CA GLN A 251 -9.25 -1.79 5.33
C GLN A 251 -10.77 -1.74 5.10
N LEU A 252 -11.54 -2.24 6.06
CA LEU A 252 -13.01 -2.31 5.92
C LEU A 252 -13.64 -0.95 5.65
N ASP A 253 -13.14 0.10 6.28
CA ASP A 253 -13.63 1.47 6.09
C ASP A 253 -13.30 2.06 4.72
N GLN A 254 -12.27 1.54 4.03
CA GLN A 254 -12.01 1.88 2.63
C GLN A 254 -12.92 1.09 1.69
N ALA A 255 -13.15 -0.20 1.95
CA ALA A 255 -14.11 -0.98 1.17
C ALA A 255 -15.52 -0.37 1.23
N GLU A 256 -15.97 0.07 2.41
CA GLU A 256 -17.21 0.81 2.59
C GLU A 256 -17.25 2.10 1.76
N ALA A 257 -16.15 2.87 1.75
CA ALA A 257 -16.06 4.11 0.99
C ALA A 257 -16.13 3.86 -0.53
N VAL A 258 -15.44 2.84 -1.05
CA VAL A 258 -15.52 2.45 -2.46
C VAL A 258 -16.95 2.11 -2.85
N ILE A 259 -17.61 1.24 -2.09
CA ILE A 259 -19.00 0.86 -2.35
C ILE A 259 -19.94 2.07 -2.33
N ALA A 260 -19.76 2.98 -1.36
CA ALA A 260 -20.57 4.19 -1.26
C ALA A 260 -20.34 5.15 -2.43
N GLN A 261 -19.08 5.35 -2.84
CA GLN A 261 -18.68 6.24 -3.92
C GLN A 261 -19.19 5.74 -5.28
N THR A 262 -19.09 4.45 -5.53
CA THR A 262 -19.37 3.87 -6.84
C THR A 262 -20.71 3.16 -6.95
N LYS A 263 -21.49 3.15 -5.87
CA LYS A 263 -22.74 2.37 -5.77
C LYS A 263 -22.53 0.89 -6.12
N ALA A 264 -21.37 0.37 -5.72
CA ALA A 264 -20.92 -1.00 -5.96
C ALA A 264 -20.72 -1.38 -7.44
N ASP A 265 -20.46 -0.41 -8.31
CA ASP A 265 -19.86 -0.62 -9.63
C ASP A 265 -18.37 -0.29 -9.56
N LEU A 266 -17.45 -1.25 -9.73
CA LEU A 266 -16.02 -0.95 -9.57
C LEU A 266 -15.39 -0.21 -10.78
N HIS A 267 -16.14 -0.06 -11.88
CA HIS A 267 -15.73 0.73 -13.05
C HIS A 267 -16.25 2.18 -13.01
N ASP A 268 -16.99 2.55 -11.98
CA ASP A 268 -17.30 3.95 -11.69
C ASP A 268 -16.07 4.62 -11.04
N LYS A 269 -15.90 5.94 -11.26
CA LYS A 269 -14.72 6.67 -10.76
C LYS A 269 -14.55 6.51 -9.25
N THR A 270 -13.36 6.06 -8.84
CA THR A 270 -13.02 5.83 -7.42
C THR A 270 -11.56 6.12 -7.11
N PHE A 271 -11.30 6.54 -5.87
CA PHE A 271 -9.93 6.69 -5.33
C PHE A 271 -9.16 5.36 -5.28
N LEU A 272 -9.84 4.21 -5.39
CA LEU A 272 -9.16 2.91 -5.41
C LEU A 272 -8.42 2.67 -6.73
N ALA A 273 -8.96 3.19 -7.83
CA ALA A 273 -8.38 3.01 -9.17
C ALA A 273 -7.31 4.06 -9.48
N ASP A 274 -7.44 5.26 -8.93
CA ASP A 274 -6.46 6.34 -9.10
C ASP A 274 -5.25 6.12 -8.17
N MET A 275 -4.03 6.18 -8.72
CA MET A 275 -2.79 6.01 -7.96
C MET A 275 -2.04 7.33 -7.83
N ALA A 276 -1.63 7.68 -6.61
CA ALA A 276 -0.86 8.84 -6.22
C ALA A 276 -1.51 10.15 -6.69
N GLU A 277 -2.75 10.41 -6.29
CA GLU A 277 -3.58 11.51 -6.79
C GLU A 277 -2.94 12.88 -6.60
N GLN A 278 -2.48 13.21 -5.38
CA GLN A 278 -1.83 14.51 -5.11
C GLN A 278 -0.55 14.68 -5.93
N PHE A 279 0.23 13.60 -6.10
CA PHE A 279 1.43 13.65 -6.92
C PHE A 279 1.08 13.89 -8.39
N GLY A 280 0.12 13.14 -8.93
CA GLY A 280 -0.34 13.30 -10.31
C GLY A 280 -0.88 14.71 -10.58
N LEU A 281 -1.71 15.24 -9.68
CA LEU A 281 -2.22 16.61 -9.75
C LEU A 281 -1.09 17.63 -9.76
N ALA A 282 -0.07 17.45 -8.92
CA ALA A 282 1.10 18.32 -8.89
C ALA A 282 1.94 18.29 -10.18
N LEU A 283 1.82 17.22 -10.98
CA LEU A 283 2.38 17.10 -12.32
C LEU A 283 1.39 17.50 -13.45
N GLY A 284 0.21 18.00 -13.11
CA GLY A 284 -0.82 18.41 -14.07
C GLY A 284 -1.62 17.25 -14.68
N ARG A 285 -1.69 16.10 -14.01
CA ARG A 285 -2.44 14.91 -14.45
C ARG A 285 -3.83 14.87 -13.79
N PRO A 286 -4.88 14.44 -14.50
CA PRO A 286 -6.26 14.52 -14.00
C PRO A 286 -6.69 13.38 -13.06
N ASN A 287 -6.01 12.23 -13.11
CA ASN A 287 -6.41 10.98 -12.43
C ASN A 287 -5.19 10.32 -11.72
N GLY A 288 -4.41 11.11 -10.99
CA GLY A 288 -3.15 10.63 -10.41
C GLY A 288 -2.04 10.34 -11.44
N LEU A 289 -1.02 9.58 -11.02
CA LEU A 289 0.08 9.16 -11.88
C LEU A 289 -0.35 8.06 -12.87
N ARG A 290 -1.21 7.15 -12.42
CA ARG A 290 -1.72 5.98 -13.14
C ARG A 290 -3.16 5.70 -12.70
N ASN A 291 -3.90 4.96 -13.54
CA ASN A 291 -5.26 4.51 -13.22
C ASN A 291 -5.39 3.00 -13.50
N ALA A 292 -5.84 2.24 -12.51
CA ALA A 292 -5.99 0.79 -12.59
C ALA A 292 -7.21 0.34 -13.42
N ASP A 293 -8.23 1.18 -13.54
CA ASP A 293 -9.40 0.96 -14.40
C ASP A 293 -9.09 1.47 -15.83
N ASN A 294 -8.43 0.63 -16.62
CA ASN A 294 -7.97 0.97 -17.96
C ASN A 294 -8.02 -0.21 -18.92
N ASP A 295 -8.14 0.07 -20.22
CA ASP A 295 -8.18 -0.94 -21.29
C ASP A 295 -6.82 -1.15 -22.00
N LEU A 296 -5.70 -0.71 -21.40
CA LEU A 296 -4.39 -0.76 -22.06
C LEU A 296 -3.97 -2.19 -22.39
N THR A 297 -3.49 -2.37 -23.62
CA THR A 297 -2.99 -3.65 -24.13
C THR A 297 -1.46 -3.66 -24.21
N LEU A 298 -0.87 -4.87 -24.30
CA LEU A 298 0.58 -5.02 -24.55
C LEU A 298 1.04 -4.31 -25.83
N ALA A 299 0.18 -4.21 -26.84
CA ALA A 299 0.51 -3.55 -28.10
C ALA A 299 0.65 -2.02 -27.95
N GLU A 300 -0.05 -1.42 -26.99
CA GLU A 300 -0.07 0.03 -26.76
C GLU A 300 0.99 0.48 -25.75
N ALA A 301 1.35 -0.39 -24.79
CA ALA A 301 2.21 -0.05 -23.67
C ALA A 301 3.71 0.12 -24.01
N GLY A 302 4.18 -0.46 -25.12
CA GLY A 302 5.61 -0.43 -25.48
C GLY A 302 6.49 -1.23 -24.53
N ASN A 303 7.68 -0.72 -24.20
CA ASN A 303 8.67 -1.40 -23.33
C ASN A 303 9.05 -0.61 -22.06
N GLU A 304 8.36 0.50 -21.78
CA GLU A 304 8.55 1.28 -20.56
C GLU A 304 7.81 0.60 -19.40
N VAL A 305 8.52 0.41 -18.28
CA VAL A 305 8.05 -0.48 -17.21
C VAL A 305 6.77 0.01 -16.52
N HIS A 306 6.58 1.32 -16.33
CA HIS A 306 5.33 1.85 -15.79
C HIS A 306 4.16 1.78 -16.78
N ALA A 307 4.41 2.00 -18.08
CA ALA A 307 3.39 1.83 -19.11
C ALA A 307 2.95 0.36 -19.21
N LEU A 308 3.92 -0.57 -19.20
CA LEU A 308 3.67 -2.00 -19.18
C LEU A 308 2.96 -2.46 -17.91
N SER A 309 3.29 -1.89 -16.74
CA SER A 309 2.67 -2.28 -15.48
C SER A 309 1.16 -2.08 -15.49
N GLN A 310 0.68 -0.99 -16.09
CA GLN A 310 -0.74 -0.67 -16.18
C GLN A 310 -1.57 -1.74 -16.90
N VAL A 311 -0.97 -2.45 -17.88
CA VAL A 311 -1.63 -3.59 -18.56
C VAL A 311 -1.92 -4.72 -17.58
N PHE A 312 -0.93 -5.08 -16.75
CA PHE A 312 -1.10 -6.15 -15.77
C PHE A 312 -1.99 -5.71 -14.59
N THR A 313 -1.77 -4.50 -14.07
CA THR A 313 -2.58 -3.91 -13.01
C THR A 313 -4.05 -3.82 -13.43
N GLY A 314 -4.34 -3.36 -14.65
CA GLY A 314 -5.70 -3.25 -15.17
C GLY A 314 -6.37 -4.60 -15.41
N ALA A 315 -5.62 -5.61 -15.88
CA ALA A 315 -6.15 -6.97 -15.95
C ALA A 315 -6.61 -7.49 -14.58
N VAL A 316 -5.79 -7.27 -13.53
CA VAL A 316 -6.12 -7.70 -12.17
C VAL A 316 -7.27 -6.89 -11.56
N TYR A 317 -7.35 -5.59 -11.86
CA TYR A 317 -8.46 -4.74 -11.43
C TYR A 317 -9.80 -5.18 -12.07
N ASP A 318 -9.81 -5.47 -13.37
CA ASP A 318 -10.99 -6.03 -14.02
C ASP A 318 -11.39 -7.39 -13.43
N ILE A 319 -10.41 -8.25 -13.11
CA ILE A 319 -10.67 -9.55 -12.47
C ILE A 319 -11.31 -9.35 -11.08
N LEU A 320 -10.87 -8.34 -10.32
CA LEU A 320 -11.52 -7.96 -9.05
C LEU A 320 -12.98 -7.57 -9.28
N ALA A 321 -13.24 -6.70 -10.27
CA ALA A 321 -14.58 -6.25 -10.62
C ALA A 321 -15.48 -7.41 -11.06
N ASP A 322 -14.99 -8.29 -11.92
CA ASP A 322 -15.72 -9.48 -12.38
C ASP A 322 -16.04 -10.43 -11.22
N MET A 323 -15.05 -10.76 -10.38
CA MET A 323 -15.26 -11.63 -9.21
C MET A 323 -16.25 -11.01 -8.22
N PHE A 324 -16.12 -9.71 -7.96
CA PHE A 324 -17.03 -9.00 -7.07
C PHE A 324 -18.46 -9.02 -7.62
N ALA A 325 -18.66 -8.59 -8.87
CA ALA A 325 -19.96 -8.56 -9.52
C ALA A 325 -20.61 -9.96 -9.59
N PHE A 326 -19.82 -11.00 -9.84
CA PHE A 326 -20.28 -12.39 -9.87
C PHE A 326 -20.78 -12.88 -8.50
N GLU A 327 -20.06 -12.57 -7.42
CA GLU A 327 -20.40 -13.00 -6.06
C GLU A 327 -21.47 -12.10 -5.40
N ARG A 328 -21.78 -10.93 -5.98
CA ARG A 328 -22.73 -9.98 -5.38
C ARG A 328 -24.11 -10.58 -5.22
N SER A 329 -24.61 -10.48 -3.99
CA SER A 329 -25.97 -10.86 -3.64
C SER A 329 -26.49 -9.90 -2.57
N PRO A 330 -26.94 -8.69 -2.93
CA PRO A 330 -27.26 -7.62 -1.97
C PRO A 330 -28.43 -7.98 -1.03
N GLY A 331 -29.21 -9.01 -1.34
CA GLY A 331 -30.23 -9.54 -0.44
C GLY A 331 -29.69 -10.46 0.67
N LEU A 332 -28.42 -10.90 0.58
CA LEU A 332 -27.80 -11.87 1.48
C LEU A 332 -26.48 -11.39 2.09
N LEU A 333 -25.71 -10.59 1.35
CA LEU A 333 -24.36 -10.19 1.71
C LEU A 333 -24.25 -8.66 1.71
N ASP A 334 -23.54 -8.12 2.69
CA ASP A 334 -23.07 -6.74 2.64
C ASP A 334 -21.97 -6.58 1.58
N ASP A 335 -22.12 -5.57 0.72
CA ASP A 335 -21.24 -5.36 -0.43
C ASP A 335 -19.81 -4.99 -0.01
N ALA A 336 -19.63 -4.21 1.05
CA ALA A 336 -18.31 -3.81 1.52
C ALA A 336 -17.58 -5.02 2.13
N ALA A 337 -18.28 -5.83 2.93
CA ALA A 337 -17.74 -7.08 3.45
C ALA A 337 -17.42 -8.09 2.34
N LEU A 338 -18.20 -8.13 1.26
CA LEU A 338 -17.92 -8.94 0.09
C LEU A 338 -16.67 -8.43 -0.65
N LEU A 339 -16.60 -7.14 -0.96
CA LEU A 339 -15.46 -6.51 -1.64
C LEU A 339 -14.15 -6.75 -0.87
N TYR A 340 -14.19 -6.59 0.47
CA TYR A 340 -13.06 -6.91 1.35
C TYR A 340 -12.58 -8.36 1.16
N ARG A 341 -13.49 -9.35 1.19
CA ARG A 341 -13.13 -10.77 1.03
C ARG A 341 -12.66 -11.12 -0.39
N THR A 342 -13.26 -10.51 -1.41
CA THR A 342 -12.82 -10.69 -2.81
C THR A 342 -11.41 -10.13 -3.00
N GLY A 343 -11.14 -8.94 -2.46
CA GLY A 343 -9.80 -8.34 -2.46
C GLY A 343 -8.77 -9.18 -1.70
N GLU A 344 -9.12 -9.71 -0.51
CA GLU A 344 -8.26 -10.60 0.28
C GLU A 344 -7.89 -11.87 -0.51
N TYR A 345 -8.87 -12.52 -1.14
CA TYR A 345 -8.63 -13.70 -1.98
C TYR A 345 -7.75 -13.39 -3.19
N LEU A 346 -8.07 -12.32 -3.93
CA LEU A 346 -7.32 -11.96 -5.14
C LEU A 346 -5.88 -11.55 -4.82
N CYS A 347 -5.65 -10.84 -3.71
CA CYS A 347 -4.31 -10.53 -3.20
C CYS A 347 -3.49 -11.81 -2.99
N GLY A 348 -4.06 -12.80 -2.29
CA GLY A 348 -3.41 -14.09 -2.07
C GLY A 348 -3.21 -14.92 -3.34
N LEU A 349 -4.13 -14.84 -4.31
CA LEU A 349 -4.01 -15.49 -5.60
C LEU A 349 -2.86 -14.92 -6.44
N VAL A 350 -2.82 -13.58 -6.59
CA VAL A 350 -1.77 -12.88 -7.33
C VAL A 350 -0.40 -13.12 -6.70
N LEU A 351 -0.29 -13.01 -5.36
CA LEU A 351 0.98 -13.24 -4.66
C LEU A 351 1.53 -14.66 -4.91
N ARG A 352 0.68 -15.69 -4.75
CA ARG A 352 1.10 -17.08 -5.00
C ARG A 352 1.47 -17.31 -6.46
N ALA A 353 0.74 -16.73 -7.40
CA ALA A 353 1.02 -16.86 -8.82
C ALA A 353 2.35 -16.20 -9.20
N LEU A 354 2.66 -15.03 -8.66
CA LEU A 354 3.95 -14.37 -8.82
C LEU A 354 5.09 -15.21 -8.23
N MET A 355 4.89 -15.80 -7.05
CA MET A 355 5.87 -16.69 -6.41
C MET A 355 6.10 -17.98 -7.21
N ALA A 356 5.06 -18.50 -7.87
CA ALA A 356 5.15 -19.70 -8.70
C ALA A 356 5.79 -19.43 -10.07
N ALA A 357 5.69 -18.21 -10.60
CA ALA A 357 6.31 -17.83 -11.86
C ALA A 357 7.85 -17.93 -11.82
N PRO A 358 8.52 -18.09 -12.98
CA PRO A 358 9.98 -18.25 -13.03
C PRO A 358 10.75 -17.13 -12.33
N ASP A 359 11.89 -17.46 -11.71
CA ASP A 359 12.75 -16.47 -11.05
C ASP A 359 13.46 -15.53 -12.05
N PHE A 360 13.46 -15.88 -13.34
CA PHE A 360 14.06 -15.07 -14.40
C PHE A 360 13.25 -15.26 -15.68
N GLY A 361 13.08 -14.20 -16.48
CA GLY A 361 12.36 -14.30 -17.75
C GLY A 361 10.84 -14.49 -17.60
N ALA A 362 10.28 -14.13 -16.45
CA ALA A 362 8.84 -14.22 -16.19
C ALA A 362 8.06 -13.24 -17.08
N THR A 363 6.90 -13.68 -17.55
CA THR A 363 5.97 -12.92 -18.40
C THR A 363 4.59 -12.87 -17.75
N TYR A 364 3.71 -12.01 -18.26
CA TYR A 364 2.33 -11.92 -17.78
C TYR A 364 1.59 -13.24 -17.97
N ALA A 365 1.88 -13.97 -19.06
CA ALA A 365 1.32 -15.29 -19.31
C ALA A 365 1.68 -16.30 -18.21
N HIS A 366 2.92 -16.30 -17.71
CA HIS A 366 3.31 -17.20 -16.61
C HIS A 366 2.46 -16.94 -15.37
N VAL A 367 2.34 -15.68 -14.96
CA VAL A 367 1.59 -15.30 -13.76
C VAL A 367 0.09 -15.59 -13.94
N ALA A 368 -0.51 -15.16 -15.05
CA ALA A 368 -1.92 -15.40 -15.36
C ALA A 368 -2.27 -16.90 -15.40
N SER A 369 -1.39 -17.72 -15.98
CA SER A 369 -1.60 -19.18 -16.06
C SER A 369 -1.55 -19.81 -14.66
N HIS A 370 -0.62 -19.36 -13.80
CA HIS A 370 -0.60 -19.78 -12.40
C HIS A 370 -1.83 -19.30 -11.62
N MET A 371 -2.36 -18.10 -11.87
CA MET A 371 -3.60 -17.64 -11.26
C MET A 371 -4.77 -18.57 -11.63
N MET A 372 -4.91 -18.97 -12.89
CA MET A 372 -5.95 -19.92 -13.31
C MET A 372 -5.80 -21.28 -12.61
N LEU A 373 -4.59 -21.84 -12.59
CA LEU A 373 -4.30 -23.12 -11.94
C LEU A 373 -4.63 -23.09 -10.45
N LEU A 374 -4.19 -22.03 -9.76
CA LEU A 374 -4.41 -21.86 -8.32
C LEU A 374 -5.88 -21.64 -7.98
N ALA A 375 -6.62 -20.88 -8.78
CA ALA A 375 -8.06 -20.69 -8.55
C ALA A 375 -8.83 -22.01 -8.61
N VAL A 376 -8.46 -22.90 -9.54
CA VAL A 376 -9.02 -24.26 -9.60
C VAL A 376 -8.61 -25.07 -8.37
N SER A 377 -7.33 -25.03 -7.98
CA SER A 377 -6.82 -25.74 -6.79
C SER A 377 -7.48 -25.28 -5.50
N ASP A 378 -7.88 -24.00 -5.42
CA ASP A 378 -8.58 -23.41 -4.28
C ASP A 378 -10.09 -23.75 -4.27
N GLY A 379 -10.58 -24.50 -5.27
CA GLY A 379 -11.98 -24.90 -5.39
C GLY A 379 -12.92 -23.76 -5.79
N LYS A 380 -12.41 -22.70 -6.45
CA LYS A 380 -13.24 -21.60 -6.92
C LYS A 380 -14.11 -22.01 -8.13
N PRO A 381 -15.24 -21.32 -8.36
CA PRO A 381 -16.08 -21.57 -9.52
C PRO A 381 -15.33 -21.40 -10.85
N GLN A 382 -15.78 -22.11 -11.88
CA GLN A 382 -15.21 -22.02 -13.23
C GLN A 382 -15.15 -20.57 -13.75
N ALA A 383 -16.15 -19.75 -13.41
CA ALA A 383 -16.21 -18.33 -13.78
C ALA A 383 -14.93 -17.55 -13.40
N TYR A 384 -14.30 -17.86 -12.26
CA TYR A 384 -13.05 -17.19 -11.84
C TYR A 384 -11.93 -17.40 -12.85
N ARG A 385 -11.79 -18.62 -13.35
CA ARG A 385 -10.80 -18.95 -14.38
C ARG A 385 -11.12 -18.26 -15.69
N GLU A 386 -12.40 -18.17 -16.06
CA GLU A 386 -12.86 -17.49 -17.28
C GLU A 386 -12.58 -15.98 -17.21
N PHE A 387 -12.82 -15.33 -16.07
CA PHE A 387 -12.48 -13.92 -15.84
C PHE A 387 -10.98 -13.70 -16.01
N ILE A 388 -10.15 -14.51 -15.35
CA ILE A 388 -8.68 -14.41 -15.46
C ILE A 388 -8.25 -14.56 -16.92
N GLN A 389 -8.70 -15.61 -17.59
CA GLN A 389 -8.35 -15.85 -19.00
C GLN A 389 -8.81 -14.69 -19.89
N HIS A 390 -10.05 -14.24 -19.73
CA HIS A 390 -10.64 -13.20 -20.56
C HIS A 390 -9.90 -11.87 -20.41
N ARG A 391 -9.71 -11.38 -19.18
CA ARG A 391 -9.13 -10.06 -18.91
C ARG A 391 -7.66 -9.94 -19.33
N PHE A 392 -6.92 -11.04 -19.29
CA PHE A 392 -5.57 -11.10 -19.86
C PHE A 392 -5.60 -11.22 -21.40
N THR A 393 -6.51 -12.02 -21.97
CA THR A 393 -6.60 -12.20 -23.42
C THR A 393 -6.95 -10.90 -24.15
N VAL A 394 -7.92 -10.13 -23.65
CA VAL A 394 -8.30 -8.84 -24.25
C VAL A 394 -7.16 -7.81 -24.24
N ARG A 395 -6.17 -8.00 -23.35
CA ARG A 395 -4.95 -7.17 -23.23
C ARG A 395 -3.75 -7.73 -24.01
N GLY A 396 -3.97 -8.76 -24.82
CA GLY A 396 -2.94 -9.38 -25.67
C GLY A 396 -2.02 -10.36 -24.93
N VAL A 397 -2.40 -10.85 -23.75
CA VAL A 397 -1.65 -11.85 -22.99
C VAL A 397 -2.20 -13.24 -23.28
N ASN A 398 -1.38 -14.08 -23.91
CA ASN A 398 -1.73 -15.47 -24.22
C ASN A 398 -1.56 -16.36 -22.98
N VAL A 399 -2.65 -16.58 -22.25
CA VAL A 399 -2.66 -17.44 -21.06
C VAL A 399 -2.67 -18.91 -21.47
N ALA A 400 -1.83 -19.73 -20.84
CA ALA A 400 -1.71 -21.15 -21.11
C ALA A 400 -2.45 -21.99 -20.06
N GLU A 401 -2.93 -23.16 -20.47
CA GLU A 401 -3.53 -24.16 -19.57
C GLU A 401 -2.51 -24.71 -18.56
N ASP A 402 -1.30 -24.99 -19.03
CA ASP A 402 -0.17 -25.44 -18.21
C ASP A 402 0.96 -24.39 -18.26
N PRO A 403 1.22 -23.67 -17.15
CA PRO A 403 2.29 -22.67 -17.07
C PRO A 403 3.68 -23.23 -17.42
N ASN A 404 3.92 -24.54 -17.24
CA ASN A 404 5.22 -25.16 -17.53
C ASN A 404 5.51 -25.31 -19.02
N THR A 405 4.49 -25.14 -19.88
CA THR A 405 4.65 -25.17 -21.33
C THR A 405 5.14 -23.85 -21.91
N LEU A 406 5.10 -22.77 -21.11
CA LEU A 406 5.53 -21.45 -21.53
C LEU A 406 7.06 -21.39 -21.58
N ALA A 407 7.57 -20.83 -22.67
CA ALA A 407 8.99 -20.54 -22.79
C ALA A 407 9.36 -19.36 -21.89
N LEU A 408 10.54 -19.43 -21.26
CA LEU A 408 11.15 -18.28 -20.62
C LEU A 408 11.41 -17.20 -21.67
N ALA A 409 11.05 -15.95 -21.39
CA ALA A 409 11.40 -14.82 -22.24
C ALA A 409 12.80 -14.30 -21.91
N ALA A 410 13.78 -15.21 -21.79
CA ALA A 410 15.19 -14.85 -21.73
C ALA A 410 15.56 -14.23 -23.09
N ASP A 411 16.24 -13.08 -23.07
CA ASP A 411 16.72 -12.37 -24.27
C ASP A 411 15.62 -11.77 -25.16
N SER A 412 14.64 -11.08 -24.56
CA SER A 412 13.80 -10.13 -25.31
C SER A 412 14.72 -9.16 -26.09
N PRO A 413 14.58 -9.04 -27.42
CA PRO A 413 15.42 -8.14 -28.21
C PRO A 413 15.19 -6.66 -27.85
N LEU A 414 14.07 -6.35 -27.20
CA LEU A 414 13.76 -5.03 -26.67
C LEU A 414 14.21 -4.95 -25.21
N PRO A 415 15.18 -4.07 -24.86
CA PRO A 415 15.58 -3.84 -23.48
C PRO A 415 14.45 -3.18 -22.70
N GLN A 416 14.47 -3.31 -21.37
CA GLN A 416 13.57 -2.56 -20.50
C GLN A 416 13.86 -1.06 -20.62
N ASP A 417 12.81 -0.26 -20.79
CA ASP A 417 12.87 1.19 -20.61
C ASP A 417 12.46 1.54 -19.17
N ARG A 418 13.40 2.08 -18.39
CA ARG A 418 13.26 2.43 -16.97
C ARG A 418 13.34 3.93 -16.71
N ARG A 419 13.27 4.75 -17.78
CA ARG A 419 13.48 6.21 -17.69
C ARG A 419 12.53 6.91 -16.74
N SER A 420 11.30 6.39 -16.66
CA SER A 420 10.21 6.98 -15.89
C SER A 420 9.90 6.21 -14.62
N CYS A 421 10.63 5.12 -14.31
CA CYS A 421 10.35 4.30 -13.13
C CYS A 421 10.67 5.06 -11.84
N CYS A 422 10.04 4.68 -10.73
CA CYS A 422 10.51 5.08 -9.41
C CYS A 422 12.01 4.72 -9.28
N GLY A 423 12.78 5.43 -8.45
CA GLY A 423 14.25 5.25 -8.38
C GLY A 423 14.71 3.81 -8.15
N THR A 424 13.80 2.94 -7.69
CA THR A 424 13.98 1.53 -7.35
C THR A 424 14.70 0.71 -8.41
N MET A 425 14.33 0.78 -9.70
CA MET A 425 14.95 -0.06 -10.72
C MET A 425 16.19 0.56 -11.39
N ASN A 426 16.60 1.77 -10.98
CA ASN A 426 17.66 2.55 -11.62
C ASN A 426 19.02 2.49 -10.92
N HIS A 427 19.14 1.73 -9.81
CA HIS A 427 20.43 1.55 -9.16
C HIS A 427 21.41 0.74 -10.04
N ALA A 428 22.68 1.17 -10.05
CA ALA A 428 23.74 0.58 -10.87
C ALA A 428 23.95 -0.93 -10.61
N GLU A 429 23.62 -1.42 -9.42
CA GLU A 429 23.72 -2.83 -9.04
C GLU A 429 22.85 -3.77 -9.91
N TYR A 430 21.81 -3.24 -10.57
CA TYR A 430 20.93 -4.04 -11.45
C TYR A 430 21.38 -4.09 -12.91
N PHE A 431 22.43 -3.33 -13.25
CA PHE A 431 22.97 -3.27 -14.60
C PHE A 431 24.09 -4.29 -14.82
N GLU A 432 24.40 -5.14 -13.82
CA GLU A 432 25.46 -6.17 -13.85
C GLU A 432 26.74 -5.65 -14.53
N LEU A 433 27.26 -4.50 -14.02
CA LEU A 433 28.55 -3.95 -14.45
C LEU A 433 29.71 -4.94 -14.23
N GLU A 434 29.53 -5.95 -13.36
CA GLU A 434 30.55 -6.97 -13.08
C GLU A 434 30.88 -7.84 -14.29
N ASP A 435 29.90 -8.23 -15.11
CA ASP A 435 30.17 -9.02 -16.33
C ASP A 435 30.94 -8.19 -17.37
N VAL A 436 30.60 -6.90 -17.51
CA VAL A 436 31.32 -5.95 -18.37
C VAL A 436 32.75 -5.73 -17.85
N LEU A 437 32.90 -5.55 -16.54
CA LEU A 437 34.21 -5.38 -15.91
C LEU A 437 35.04 -6.66 -15.98
N ASP A 438 34.44 -7.85 -15.94
CA ASP A 438 35.14 -9.12 -16.07
C ASP A 438 35.51 -9.43 -17.51
N GLU A 439 34.69 -9.04 -18.49
CA GLU A 439 35.06 -9.02 -19.91
C GLU A 439 36.23 -8.06 -20.16
N GLU A 440 36.21 -6.84 -19.62
CA GLU A 440 37.32 -5.89 -19.70
C GLU A 440 38.58 -6.41 -19.00
N ARG A 441 38.42 -7.05 -17.84
CA ARG A 441 39.54 -7.64 -17.08
C ARG A 441 40.17 -8.81 -17.82
N LYS A 442 39.36 -9.63 -18.50
CA LYS A 442 39.81 -10.71 -19.36
C LYS A 442 40.50 -10.19 -20.62
N ALA A 443 39.94 -9.17 -21.27
CA ALA A 443 40.56 -8.50 -22.41
C ALA A 443 41.91 -7.86 -22.04
N LEU A 444 42.01 -7.26 -20.85
CA LEU A 444 43.27 -6.73 -20.32
C LEU A 444 44.28 -7.85 -20.01
N ALA A 445 43.84 -8.97 -19.45
CA ALA A 445 44.69 -10.13 -19.19
C ALA A 445 45.24 -10.73 -20.51
N ASP A 446 44.39 -10.89 -21.52
CA ASP A 446 44.77 -11.39 -22.85
C ASP A 446 45.75 -10.43 -23.54
N TRP A 447 45.50 -9.11 -23.46
CA TRP A 447 46.41 -8.09 -23.99
C TRP A 447 47.78 -8.13 -23.31
N CYS A 448 47.83 -8.21 -21.98
CA CYS A 448 49.07 -8.32 -21.22
C CYS A 448 49.86 -9.58 -21.60
N GLN A 449 49.18 -10.71 -21.77
CA GLN A 449 49.80 -11.98 -22.14
C GLN A 449 50.39 -11.93 -23.55
N GLN A 450 49.68 -11.33 -24.51
CA GLN A 450 50.18 -11.13 -25.87
C GLN A 450 51.38 -10.18 -25.91
N HIS A 451 51.34 -9.08 -25.15
CA HIS A 451 52.44 -8.11 -25.08
C HIS A 451 53.70 -8.67 -24.40
N TYR A 452 53.56 -9.48 -23.35
CA TYR A 452 54.68 -10.17 -22.71
C TYR A 452 55.32 -11.22 -23.61
N THR A 453 54.51 -11.95 -24.40
CA THR A 453 55.02 -12.97 -25.32
C THR A 453 55.74 -12.35 -26.51
N ALA A 454 55.30 -11.18 -26.99
CA ALA A 454 55.97 -10.42 -28.04
C ALA A 454 57.32 -9.83 -27.60
N ARG A 455 57.48 -9.47 -26.33
CA ARG A 455 58.71 -8.91 -25.76
C ARG A 455 59.80 -9.94 -25.44
N ASN A 456 59.42 -11.20 -25.22
CA ASN A 456 60.34 -12.30 -24.90
C ASN A 456 60.78 -13.11 -26.13
N ASN A 457 60.25 -12.80 -27.33
CA ASN A 457 60.60 -13.42 -28.61
C ASN A 457 61.44 -12.50 -29.52
N THR A 458 61.97 -11.40 -28.97
CA THR A 458 63.03 -10.55 -29.53
C THR A 458 64.23 -10.61 -28.62
#